data_AF-A0A7L5JLZ0-F1
#
_entry.id   AF-A0A7L5JLZ0-F1
#
_cell.length_a   1.000
_cell.length_b   1.000
_cell.length_c   1.000
_cell.angle_alpha   90.00
_cell.angle_beta   90.00
_cell.angle_gamma   90.00
#
_symmetry.space_group_name_H-M   'P 1'
#
loop_
_entity.id
_entity.type
_entity.pdbx_description
1 polymer ?
#
loop_
_entity_poly.entity_id
_entity_poly.type
_entity_poly.pdbx_seq_one_letter_code
_entity_poly.pdbx_strand_id
1 'polypeptide(L)'
;MLLEPIENSNTLNETQKLIHNKVIEFIINNKNNVLKSTNLEDYQLSLTGSAGTGKTYLTTQIVKTLESMKIVLAVTAPTHKAAGVLSDLFLKNKLKTTPRTIHSFLNIKPFIDYEKGIESFKPDKTKKESLPIDVLIVDESSMIGIELYEYILEEIEKGKVGTVLFVGDPNQLLPINGENSSIYKLKNQFKLTEIVRQAKDSYIISIADKIKNMIENKSYIPVMEFFNQNFYDEITYFNNEKDFLDDFYKNEKWYLENKIIATHTNKDVDAFNRQVRQTYWNQQNIYELDTLRVGDWLRFNDSYSVNGVTLYHNGEEIEIESVVKLYHEALQIWYWEVKAKNSRHQQKFRVVDPDYLKVYNDKLSAIANLAKRAIFPENKNFWKIFFQTRDMFANVQYIFASTMHKLQGSTYDQCYINLFDLAKNRMSLDDKYRLIYVAITRASKDIKIFISKLDEELIEFNNLDTDKYFENMDFILLNTLQLEKL
;
A
#
# COMPACT_ATOMS: atom_id res chain seq x y z
N MET A 1 -6.49 -27.10 31.21
CA MET A 1 -7.26 -25.90 31.59
C MET A 1 -7.95 -25.42 30.32
N LEU A 2 -9.26 -25.62 30.26
CA LEU A 2 -10.10 -25.34 29.09
C LEU A 2 -10.16 -23.83 28.89
N LEU A 3 -9.70 -23.35 27.73
CA LEU A 3 -9.88 -21.97 27.29
C LEU A 3 -11.36 -21.77 26.98
N GLU A 4 -12.03 -20.90 27.71
CA GLU A 4 -13.37 -20.43 27.38
C GLU A 4 -13.37 -19.68 26.03
N PRO A 5 -14.42 -19.84 25.20
CA PRO A 5 -14.52 -19.12 23.94
C PRO A 5 -14.85 -17.65 24.22
N ILE A 6 -13.99 -16.76 23.73
CA ILE A 6 -14.15 -15.32 23.74
C ILE A 6 -15.48 -14.94 23.06
N GLU A 7 -16.42 -14.37 23.81
CA GLU A 7 -17.66 -13.81 23.27
C GLU A 7 -17.36 -12.66 22.31
N ASN A 8 -17.61 -12.90 21.02
CA ASN A 8 -17.58 -11.87 19.97
C ASN A 8 -18.70 -10.86 20.20
N SER A 9 -18.36 -9.58 20.41
CA SER A 9 -19.32 -8.46 20.28
C SER A 9 -19.71 -8.27 18.81
N ASN A 10 -20.58 -9.15 18.28
CA ASN A 10 -21.03 -9.21 16.88
C ASN A 10 -22.09 -8.16 16.51
N THR A 11 -22.20 -7.06 17.26
CA THR A 11 -23.24 -6.04 17.05
C THR A 11 -22.61 -4.71 16.69
N LEU A 12 -23.13 -4.07 15.63
CA LEU A 12 -22.78 -2.68 15.28
C LEU A 12 -23.01 -1.77 16.49
N ASN A 13 -22.12 -0.83 16.75
CA ASN A 13 -22.38 0.22 17.75
C ASN A 13 -23.48 1.18 17.25
N GLU A 14 -24.00 2.05 18.12
CA GLU A 14 -25.11 2.95 17.77
C GLU A 14 -24.79 3.87 16.58
N THR A 15 -23.57 4.40 16.48
CA THR A 15 -23.13 5.23 15.36
C THR A 15 -23.10 4.43 14.04
N GLN A 16 -22.55 3.22 14.07
CA GLN A 16 -22.50 2.33 12.92
C GLN A 16 -23.90 1.88 12.50
N LYS A 17 -24.82 1.61 13.43
CA LYS A 17 -26.23 1.30 13.13
C LYS A 17 -26.92 2.48 12.43
N LEU A 18 -26.71 3.71 12.93
CA LEU A 18 -27.29 4.91 12.33
C LEU A 18 -26.78 5.10 10.89
N ILE A 19 -25.46 5.00 10.70
CA ILE A 19 -24.85 5.14 9.36
C ILE A 19 -25.33 4.02 8.44
N HIS A 20 -25.34 2.77 8.91
CA HIS A 20 -25.87 1.63 8.17
C HIS A 20 -27.28 1.93 7.64
N ASN A 21 -28.20 2.37 8.51
CA ASN A 21 -29.58 2.62 8.12
C ASN A 21 -29.70 3.74 7.09
N LYS A 22 -28.95 4.84 7.27
CA LYS A 22 -28.94 5.95 6.30
C LYS A 22 -28.39 5.54 4.93
N VAL A 23 -27.34 4.71 4.90
CA VAL A 23 -26.77 4.18 3.66
C VAL A 23 -27.77 3.28 2.94
N ILE A 24 -28.44 2.38 3.66
CA ILE A 24 -29.46 1.49 3.10
C ILE A 24 -30.65 2.30 2.57
N GLU A 25 -31.15 3.26 3.34
CA GLU A 25 -32.25 4.15 2.93
C GLU A 25 -31.91 4.92 1.65
N PHE A 26 -30.71 5.49 1.57
CA PHE A 26 -30.24 6.19 0.38
C PHE A 26 -30.25 5.29 -0.86
N ILE A 27 -29.68 4.08 -0.75
CA ILE A 27 -29.62 3.09 -1.83
C ILE A 27 -31.03 2.72 -2.31
N ILE A 28 -31.95 2.43 -1.37
CA ILE A 28 -33.32 2.03 -1.69
C ILE A 28 -34.06 3.17 -2.38
N ASN A 29 -33.92 4.40 -1.88
CA ASN A 29 -34.55 5.57 -2.46
C ASN A 29 -34.06 5.81 -3.90
N ASN A 30 -32.75 5.72 -4.15
CA ASN A 30 -32.20 5.87 -5.50
C ASN A 30 -32.66 4.78 -6.47
N LYS A 31 -32.73 3.53 -5.99
CA LYS A 31 -33.23 2.41 -6.79
C LYS A 31 -34.69 2.61 -7.19
N ASN A 32 -35.55 2.95 -6.22
CA ASN A 32 -36.99 3.07 -6.41
C ASN A 32 -37.40 4.38 -7.09
N ASN A 33 -36.52 5.38 -7.14
CA ASN A 33 -36.84 6.66 -7.76
C ASN A 33 -37.00 6.49 -9.28
N VAL A 34 -38.22 6.74 -9.75
CA VAL A 34 -38.62 6.70 -11.16
C VAL A 34 -38.08 7.93 -11.90
N LEU A 35 -37.99 9.08 -11.23
CA LEU A 35 -37.45 10.31 -11.77
C LEU A 35 -35.94 10.36 -11.49
N LYS A 36 -35.15 9.90 -12.46
CA LYS A 36 -33.70 9.92 -12.37
C LYS A 36 -33.17 11.35 -12.32
N SER A 37 -32.31 11.63 -11.34
CA SER A 37 -31.58 12.90 -11.25
C SER A 37 -30.67 13.06 -12.46
N THR A 38 -30.53 14.29 -12.94
CA THR A 38 -29.54 14.68 -13.96
C THR A 38 -28.16 14.98 -13.36
N ASN A 39 -28.05 15.10 -12.03
CA ASN A 39 -26.78 15.31 -11.34
C ASN A 39 -26.20 13.96 -10.88
N LEU A 40 -24.99 13.62 -11.36
CA LEU A 40 -24.32 12.38 -11.02
C LEU A 40 -23.96 12.26 -9.54
N GLU A 41 -23.78 13.36 -8.82
CA GLU A 41 -23.49 13.33 -7.38
C GLU A 41 -24.64 12.74 -6.55
N ASP A 42 -25.88 12.81 -7.04
CA ASP A 42 -27.03 12.25 -6.34
C ASP A 42 -27.04 10.70 -6.35
N TYR A 43 -26.19 10.07 -7.15
CA TYR A 43 -26.00 8.62 -7.18
C TYR A 43 -24.80 8.15 -6.35
N GLN A 44 -24.14 9.07 -5.64
CA GLN A 44 -22.87 8.80 -4.99
C GLN A 44 -22.93 9.12 -3.51
N LEU A 45 -22.25 8.28 -2.72
CA LEU A 45 -22.05 8.48 -1.30
C LEU A 45 -20.67 7.99 -0.87
N SER A 46 -20.13 8.58 0.19
CA SER A 46 -18.88 8.14 0.81
C SER A 46 -19.05 7.75 2.28
N LEU A 47 -18.41 6.64 2.65
CA LEU A 47 -18.20 6.19 4.02
C LEU A 47 -16.71 6.32 4.36
N THR A 48 -16.39 7.31 5.18
CA THR A 48 -15.02 7.59 5.60
C THR A 48 -14.75 7.16 7.03
N GLY A 49 -13.50 6.88 7.35
CA GLY A 49 -13.08 6.60 8.71
C GLY A 49 -11.61 6.21 8.76
N SER A 50 -10.97 6.45 9.90
CA SER A 50 -9.56 6.06 10.12
C SER A 50 -9.39 4.54 10.17
N ALA A 51 -8.14 4.07 10.18
CA ALA A 51 -7.85 2.67 10.48
C ALA A 51 -8.48 2.26 11.84
N GLY A 52 -9.04 1.05 11.93
CA GLY A 52 -9.65 0.56 13.16
C GLY A 52 -11.08 1.06 13.48
N THR A 53 -11.66 1.95 12.68
CA THR A 53 -13.06 2.43 12.85
C THR A 53 -14.14 1.43 12.40
N GLY A 54 -13.73 0.28 11.85
CA GLY A 54 -14.66 -0.79 11.45
C GLY A 54 -15.31 -0.61 10.08
N LYS A 55 -14.74 0.22 9.18
CA LYS A 55 -15.24 0.43 7.79
C LYS A 55 -15.56 -0.88 7.06
N THR A 56 -14.62 -1.81 7.03
CA THR A 56 -14.77 -3.11 6.35
C THR A 56 -15.84 -3.98 7.01
N TYR A 57 -15.96 -3.91 8.34
CA TYR A 57 -17.01 -4.61 9.08
C TYR A 57 -18.40 -4.03 8.77
N LEU A 58 -18.55 -2.71 8.79
CA LEU A 58 -19.79 -2.04 8.41
C LEU A 58 -20.18 -2.32 6.95
N THR A 59 -19.20 -2.32 6.04
CA THR A 59 -19.40 -2.70 4.63
C THR A 59 -19.95 -4.12 4.51
N THR A 60 -19.42 -5.06 5.31
CA THR A 60 -19.90 -6.44 5.35
C THR A 60 -21.37 -6.52 5.80
N GLN A 61 -21.77 -5.71 6.80
CA GLN A 61 -23.17 -5.66 7.25
C GLN A 61 -24.10 -5.01 6.21
N ILE A 62 -23.65 -3.94 5.55
CA ILE A 62 -24.39 -3.31 4.45
C ILE A 62 -24.67 -4.32 3.35
N VAL A 63 -23.63 -5.05 2.90
CA VAL A 63 -23.77 -6.09 1.87
C VAL A 63 -24.74 -7.18 2.30
N LYS A 64 -24.64 -7.65 3.54
CA LYS A 64 -25.55 -8.66 4.09
C LYS A 64 -27.01 -8.22 4.01
N THR A 65 -27.30 -6.97 4.38
CA THR A 65 -28.63 -6.38 4.30
C THR A 65 -29.11 -6.29 2.84
N LEU A 66 -28.28 -5.77 1.94
CA LEU A 66 -28.61 -5.61 0.52
C LEU A 66 -28.88 -6.96 -0.17
N GLU A 67 -28.09 -7.99 0.12
CA GLU A 67 -28.32 -9.35 -0.40
C GLU A 67 -29.66 -9.93 0.09
N SER A 68 -30.01 -9.71 1.37
CA SER A 68 -31.29 -10.15 1.92
C SER A 68 -32.50 -9.48 1.24
N MET A 69 -32.31 -8.25 0.79
CA MET A 69 -33.28 -7.47 0.02
C MET A 69 -33.28 -7.79 -1.49
N LYS A 70 -32.44 -8.74 -1.94
CA LYS A 70 -32.26 -9.11 -3.35
C LYS A 70 -31.83 -7.92 -4.23
N ILE A 71 -31.07 -6.99 -3.67
CA ILE A 71 -30.41 -5.91 -4.41
C ILE A 71 -29.23 -6.52 -5.18
N VAL A 72 -29.09 -6.19 -6.46
CA VAL A 72 -27.97 -6.66 -7.29
C VAL A 72 -26.79 -5.73 -7.05
N LEU A 73 -25.70 -6.24 -6.50
CA LEU A 73 -24.53 -5.42 -6.17
C LEU A 73 -23.22 -6.00 -6.69
N ALA A 74 -22.22 -5.13 -6.80
CA ALA A 74 -20.82 -5.51 -6.94
C ALA A 74 -19.99 -4.86 -5.85
N VAL A 75 -19.06 -5.62 -5.26
CA VAL A 75 -18.09 -5.10 -4.29
C VAL A 75 -16.71 -5.16 -4.91
N THR A 76 -16.01 -4.04 -4.85
CA THR A 76 -14.73 -3.86 -5.50
C THR A 76 -13.69 -3.24 -4.58
N ALA A 77 -12.42 -3.48 -4.91
CA ALA A 77 -11.29 -2.77 -4.33
C ALA A 77 -10.24 -2.45 -5.43
N PRO A 78 -9.38 -1.44 -5.24
CA PRO A 78 -8.35 -1.07 -6.21
C PRO A 78 -7.32 -2.18 -6.47
N THR A 79 -6.93 -2.93 -5.44
CA THR A 79 -5.87 -3.95 -5.49
C THR A 79 -6.40 -5.37 -5.27
N HIS A 80 -5.67 -6.36 -5.80
CA HIS A 80 -6.00 -7.77 -5.58
C HIS A 80 -5.93 -8.17 -4.10
N LYS A 81 -4.97 -7.61 -3.35
CA LYS A 81 -4.82 -7.88 -1.92
C LYS A 81 -6.03 -7.39 -1.11
N ALA A 82 -6.46 -6.15 -1.34
CA ALA A 82 -7.66 -5.60 -0.67
C ALA A 82 -8.93 -6.38 -1.05
N ALA A 83 -9.08 -6.73 -2.33
CA ALA A 83 -10.20 -7.58 -2.78
C ALA A 83 -10.16 -8.99 -2.15
N GLY A 84 -8.97 -9.56 -1.96
CA GLY A 84 -8.76 -10.85 -1.29
C GLY A 84 -9.17 -10.81 0.19
N VAL A 85 -8.74 -9.78 0.93
CA VAL A 85 -9.15 -9.57 2.34
C VAL A 85 -10.67 -9.48 2.47
N LEU A 86 -11.32 -8.71 1.58
CA LEU A 86 -12.78 -8.64 1.53
C LEU A 86 -13.41 -10.00 1.22
N SER A 87 -12.84 -10.75 0.27
CA SER A 87 -13.36 -12.07 -0.12
C SER A 87 -13.32 -13.05 1.04
N ASP A 88 -12.22 -13.07 1.82
CA ASP A 88 -12.10 -13.92 3.00
C ASP A 88 -13.13 -13.54 4.08
N LEU A 89 -13.34 -12.23 4.30
CA LEU A 89 -14.34 -11.73 5.24
C LEU A 89 -15.77 -12.11 4.79
N PHE A 90 -16.06 -11.98 3.50
CA PHE A 90 -17.38 -12.28 2.95
C PHE A 90 -17.67 -13.78 3.01
N LEU A 91 -16.67 -14.62 2.71
CA LEU A 91 -16.75 -16.07 2.85
C LEU A 91 -17.03 -16.48 4.31
N LYS A 92 -16.29 -15.91 5.27
CA LYS A 92 -16.51 -16.13 6.71
C LYS A 92 -17.92 -15.74 7.15
N ASN A 93 -18.49 -14.69 6.54
CA ASN A 93 -19.85 -14.21 6.81
C ASN A 93 -20.93 -14.86 5.93
N LYS A 94 -20.59 -15.87 5.12
CA LYS A 94 -21.51 -16.62 4.23
C LYS A 94 -22.25 -15.72 3.22
N LEU A 95 -21.60 -14.65 2.75
CA LEU A 95 -22.14 -13.77 1.72
C LEU A 95 -21.99 -14.42 0.34
N LYS A 96 -22.91 -14.12 -0.58
CA LYS A 96 -22.91 -14.68 -1.94
C LYS A 96 -22.03 -13.88 -2.90
N THR A 97 -21.96 -12.57 -2.68
CA THR A 97 -21.17 -11.65 -3.49
C THR A 97 -19.69 -11.97 -3.34
N THR A 98 -18.98 -12.05 -4.48
CA THR A 98 -17.53 -12.23 -4.50
C THR A 98 -16.87 -10.91 -4.86
N PRO A 99 -16.12 -10.29 -3.92
CA PRO A 99 -15.35 -9.09 -4.21
C PRO A 99 -14.34 -9.30 -5.35
N ARG A 100 -14.10 -8.27 -6.15
CA ARG A 100 -13.11 -8.29 -7.24
C ARG A 100 -12.40 -6.95 -7.37
N THR A 101 -11.40 -6.83 -8.23
CA THR A 101 -10.78 -5.52 -8.46
C THR A 101 -11.72 -4.59 -9.23
N ILE A 102 -11.66 -3.28 -8.97
CA ILE A 102 -12.41 -2.28 -9.75
C ILE A 102 -12.02 -2.33 -11.24
N HIS A 103 -10.75 -2.60 -11.54
CA HIS A 103 -10.24 -2.83 -12.89
C HIS A 103 -10.96 -4.02 -13.57
N SER A 104 -11.13 -5.13 -12.86
CA SER A 104 -11.88 -6.28 -13.36
C SER A 104 -13.37 -5.96 -13.54
N PHE A 105 -13.96 -5.18 -12.64
CA PHE A 105 -15.36 -4.75 -12.74
C PHE A 105 -15.59 -3.89 -13.99
N LEU A 106 -14.74 -2.90 -14.23
CA LEU A 106 -14.79 -1.99 -15.37
C LEU A 106 -14.24 -2.61 -16.68
N ASN A 107 -13.87 -3.89 -16.67
CA ASN A 107 -13.21 -4.58 -17.79
C ASN A 107 -11.99 -3.81 -18.35
N ILE A 108 -11.21 -3.18 -17.48
CA ILE A 108 -10.00 -2.46 -17.86
C ILE A 108 -8.93 -3.48 -18.24
N LYS A 109 -8.35 -3.29 -19.43
CA LYS A 109 -7.27 -4.11 -19.97
C LYS A 109 -6.12 -3.24 -20.48
N PRO A 110 -4.89 -3.78 -20.53
CA PRO A 110 -3.81 -3.14 -21.24
C PRO A 110 -4.18 -3.02 -22.73
N PHE A 111 -4.08 -1.81 -23.25
CA PHE A 111 -4.20 -1.45 -24.64
C PHE A 111 -2.84 -0.91 -25.10
N ILE A 112 -2.25 -1.59 -26.09
CA ILE A 112 -0.96 -1.21 -26.65
C ILE A 112 -1.19 -0.56 -28.02
N ASP A 113 -0.91 0.74 -28.10
CA ASP A 113 -0.78 1.45 -29.36
C ASP A 113 0.63 1.19 -29.91
N TYR A 114 0.73 0.18 -30.78
CA TYR A 114 2.00 -0.17 -31.42
C TYR A 114 2.50 0.88 -32.41
N GLU A 115 1.72 1.88 -32.81
CA GLU A 115 2.22 2.94 -33.69
C GLU A 115 2.95 4.01 -32.88
N LYS A 116 2.43 4.31 -31.68
CA LYS A 116 2.99 5.33 -30.78
C LYS A 116 3.91 4.76 -29.70
N GLY A 117 3.89 3.44 -29.49
CA GLY A 117 4.62 2.80 -28.39
C GLY A 117 4.02 3.10 -27.02
N ILE A 118 2.71 3.35 -26.97
CA ILE A 118 2.02 3.75 -25.74
C ILE A 118 1.23 2.55 -25.23
N GLU A 119 1.51 2.15 -24.01
CA GLU A 119 0.64 1.26 -23.24
C GLU A 119 -0.27 2.11 -22.35
N SER A 120 -1.57 1.83 -22.40
CA SER A 120 -2.58 2.49 -21.57
C SER A 120 -3.56 1.45 -21.07
N PHE A 121 -4.19 1.70 -19.92
CA PHE A 121 -5.22 0.83 -19.39
C PHE A 121 -6.59 1.43 -19.69
N LYS A 122 -7.40 0.73 -20.49
CA LYS A 122 -8.70 1.24 -20.94
C LYS A 122 -9.79 0.19 -20.79
N PRO A 123 -11.05 0.60 -20.55
CA PRO A 123 -12.19 -0.30 -20.61
C PRO A 123 -12.29 -0.98 -21.98
N ASP A 124 -12.35 -2.31 -21.99
CA ASP A 124 -12.53 -3.08 -23.21
C ASP A 124 -13.98 -3.03 -23.69
N LYS A 125 -14.24 -2.18 -24.70
CA LYS A 125 -15.57 -1.97 -25.30
C LYS A 125 -16.03 -3.13 -26.20
N THR A 126 -15.19 -4.14 -26.45
CA THR A 126 -15.53 -5.25 -27.36
C THR A 126 -16.24 -6.40 -26.67
N LYS A 127 -16.19 -6.47 -25.34
CA LYS A 127 -16.83 -7.52 -24.55
C LYS A 127 -18.33 -7.26 -24.42
N LYS A 128 -19.13 -8.33 -24.37
CA LYS A 128 -20.58 -8.26 -24.13
C LYS A 128 -20.83 -7.51 -22.81
N GLU A 129 -21.73 -6.54 -22.83
CA GLU A 129 -22.01 -5.70 -21.68
C GLU A 129 -22.46 -6.53 -20.47
N SER A 130 -21.92 -6.22 -19.29
CA SER A 130 -22.39 -6.80 -18.03
C SER A 130 -23.81 -6.33 -17.74
N LEU A 131 -24.59 -7.19 -17.06
CA LEU A 131 -25.91 -6.81 -16.57
C LEU A 131 -25.80 -5.59 -15.63
N PRO A 132 -26.75 -4.65 -15.69
CA PRO A 132 -26.81 -3.53 -14.76
C PRO A 132 -26.85 -4.01 -13.31
N ILE A 133 -26.22 -3.26 -12.43
CA ILE A 133 -26.26 -3.46 -10.98
C ILE A 133 -26.91 -2.27 -10.30
N ASP A 134 -27.58 -2.53 -9.18
CA ASP A 134 -28.19 -1.49 -8.36
C ASP A 134 -27.11 -0.71 -7.58
N VAL A 135 -26.08 -1.40 -7.07
CA VAL A 135 -25.08 -0.82 -6.17
C VAL A 135 -23.66 -1.28 -6.49
N LEU A 136 -22.76 -0.33 -6.71
CA LEU A 136 -21.32 -0.56 -6.70
C LEU A 136 -20.72 -0.09 -5.37
N ILE A 137 -20.03 -0.98 -4.66
CA ILE A 137 -19.24 -0.62 -3.48
C ILE A 137 -17.76 -0.63 -3.85
N VAL A 138 -17.04 0.44 -3.52
CA VAL A 138 -15.60 0.58 -3.79
C VAL A 138 -14.88 0.78 -2.47
N ASP A 139 -14.29 -0.28 -1.91
CA ASP A 139 -13.45 -0.21 -0.71
C ASP A 139 -12.02 0.27 -1.03
N GLU A 140 -11.30 0.78 -0.03
CA GLU A 140 -10.01 1.48 -0.19
C GLU A 140 -10.06 2.58 -1.27
N SER A 141 -11.14 3.37 -1.26
CA SER A 141 -11.42 4.40 -2.26
C SER A 141 -10.38 5.52 -2.34
N SER A 142 -9.46 5.59 -1.36
CA SER A 142 -8.34 6.55 -1.33
C SER A 142 -7.36 6.32 -2.48
N MET A 143 -7.33 5.12 -3.07
CA MET A 143 -6.50 4.80 -4.23
C MET A 143 -7.19 5.10 -5.58
N ILE A 144 -8.43 5.57 -5.59
CA ILE A 144 -9.15 5.84 -6.83
C ILE A 144 -8.69 7.18 -7.41
N GLY A 145 -7.88 7.11 -8.46
CA GLY A 145 -7.46 8.27 -9.26
C GLY A 145 -8.60 8.85 -10.11
N ILE A 146 -8.31 9.98 -10.77
CA ILE A 146 -9.26 10.70 -11.64
C ILE A 146 -9.78 9.78 -12.75
N GLU A 147 -8.91 9.09 -13.48
CA GLU A 147 -9.29 8.22 -14.60
C GLU A 147 -10.25 7.09 -14.19
N LEU A 148 -9.97 6.40 -13.08
CA LEU A 148 -10.85 5.34 -12.58
C LEU A 148 -12.20 5.90 -12.12
N TYR A 149 -12.20 7.08 -11.51
CA TYR A 149 -13.43 7.74 -11.10
C TYR A 149 -14.28 8.15 -12.31
N GLU A 150 -13.68 8.72 -13.35
CA GLU A 150 -14.37 9.03 -14.61
C GLU A 150 -15.00 7.78 -15.23
N TYR A 151 -14.30 6.64 -15.25
CA TYR A 151 -14.89 5.38 -15.71
C TYR A 151 -16.05 4.90 -14.83
N ILE A 152 -16.02 5.14 -13.52
CA ILE A 152 -17.16 4.84 -12.64
C ILE A 152 -18.34 5.75 -12.97
N LEU A 153 -18.11 7.06 -13.17
CA LEU A 153 -19.15 8.01 -13.55
C LEU A 153 -19.81 7.66 -14.89
N GLU A 154 -19.01 7.25 -15.89
CA GLU A 154 -19.55 6.78 -17.16
C GLU A 154 -20.50 5.58 -16.99
N GLU A 155 -20.24 4.67 -16.05
CA GLU A 155 -21.12 3.52 -15.80
C GLU A 155 -22.42 3.92 -15.09
N ILE A 156 -22.41 5.01 -14.30
CA ILE A 156 -23.63 5.64 -13.77
C ILE A 156 -24.42 6.28 -14.91
N GLU A 157 -23.76 7.08 -15.76
CA GLU A 157 -24.40 7.76 -16.91
C GLU A 157 -25.07 6.77 -17.88
N LYS A 158 -24.43 5.62 -18.13
CA LYS A 158 -24.98 4.53 -18.95
C LYS A 158 -26.13 3.78 -18.27
N GLY A 159 -26.46 4.09 -17.01
CA GLY A 159 -27.46 3.37 -16.22
C GLY A 159 -27.06 1.94 -15.83
N LYS A 160 -25.77 1.60 -15.95
CA LYS A 160 -25.24 0.28 -15.59
C LYS A 160 -24.98 0.15 -14.09
N VAL A 161 -24.73 1.28 -13.42
CA VAL A 161 -24.55 1.35 -11.97
C VAL A 161 -25.58 2.33 -11.41
N GLY A 162 -26.48 1.84 -10.57
CA GLY A 162 -27.53 2.67 -9.98
C GLY A 162 -27.03 3.60 -8.86
N THR A 163 -26.12 3.14 -8.01
CA THR A 163 -25.55 3.93 -6.90
C THR A 163 -24.15 3.47 -6.57
N VAL A 164 -23.26 4.40 -6.21
CA VAL A 164 -21.86 4.10 -5.84
C VAL A 164 -21.58 4.50 -4.40
N LEU A 165 -21.23 3.51 -3.58
CA LEU A 165 -20.71 3.71 -2.22
C LEU A 165 -19.19 3.60 -2.22
N PHE A 166 -18.51 4.74 -2.03
CA PHE A 166 -17.07 4.78 -1.82
C PHE A 166 -16.75 4.59 -0.33
N VAL A 167 -15.88 3.65 0.00
CA VAL A 167 -15.44 3.38 1.37
C VAL A 167 -13.94 3.57 1.45
N GLY A 168 -13.45 4.40 2.37
CA GLY A 168 -12.01 4.66 2.44
C GLY A 168 -11.56 5.53 3.61
N ASP A 169 -10.26 5.81 3.64
CA ASP A 169 -9.64 6.67 4.65
C ASP A 169 -8.99 7.88 3.94
N PRO A 170 -9.53 9.10 4.12
CA PRO A 170 -9.02 10.30 3.46
C PRO A 170 -7.61 10.72 3.90
N ASN A 171 -7.12 10.15 5.01
CA ASN A 171 -5.80 10.46 5.57
C ASN A 171 -4.69 9.52 5.06
N GLN A 172 -5.06 8.46 4.32
CA GLN A 172 -4.08 7.63 3.63
C GLN A 172 -3.47 8.35 2.40
N LEU A 173 -2.52 7.69 1.75
CA LEU A 173 -1.89 8.21 0.53
C LEU A 173 -2.94 8.40 -0.57
N LEU A 174 -2.80 9.53 -1.25
CA LEU A 174 -3.57 9.84 -2.45
C LEU A 174 -3.05 9.01 -3.63
N PRO A 175 -3.84 8.86 -4.71
CA PRO A 175 -3.39 8.21 -5.92
C PRO A 175 -2.12 8.88 -6.45
N ILE A 176 -1.22 8.09 -7.04
CA ILE A 176 0.13 8.52 -7.49
C ILE A 176 0.08 9.72 -8.44
N ASN A 177 -0.99 9.85 -9.23
CA ASN A 177 -1.17 10.96 -10.19
C ASN A 177 -1.83 12.21 -9.59
N GLY A 178 -2.03 12.26 -8.28
CA GLY A 178 -2.56 13.43 -7.58
C GLY A 178 -4.07 13.64 -7.75
N GLU A 179 -4.66 14.19 -6.68
CA GLU A 179 -6.01 14.75 -6.54
C GLU A 179 -7.18 14.02 -7.20
N ASN A 180 -7.79 13.09 -6.47
CA ASN A 180 -9.24 12.98 -6.54
C ASN A 180 -9.88 13.15 -5.15
N SER A 181 -9.75 14.37 -4.62
CA SER A 181 -10.38 14.77 -3.36
C SER A 181 -11.92 14.82 -3.43
N SER A 182 -12.50 14.68 -4.62
CA SER A 182 -13.95 14.80 -4.86
C SER A 182 -14.75 13.70 -4.16
N ILE A 183 -14.23 12.46 -4.11
CA ILE A 183 -14.89 11.32 -3.44
C ILE A 183 -15.18 11.63 -1.96
N TYR A 184 -14.31 12.42 -1.31
CA TYR A 184 -14.46 12.81 0.09
C TYR A 184 -15.09 14.20 0.28
N LYS A 185 -15.55 14.82 -0.81
CA LYS A 185 -16.31 16.08 -0.83
C LYS A 185 -17.72 15.90 -1.41
N LEU A 186 -18.16 14.65 -1.60
CA LEU A 186 -19.50 14.32 -2.07
C LEU A 186 -20.57 14.87 -1.10
N LYS A 187 -21.70 15.28 -1.66
CA LYS A 187 -22.90 15.74 -0.92
C LYS A 187 -23.35 14.76 0.17
N ASN A 188 -23.26 13.45 -0.10
CA ASN A 188 -23.69 12.40 0.81
C ASN A 188 -22.48 11.72 1.47
N GLN A 189 -22.01 12.28 2.60
CA GLN A 189 -20.86 11.74 3.34
C GLN A 189 -21.27 11.22 4.72
N PHE A 190 -20.74 10.05 5.08
CA PHE A 190 -20.86 9.43 6.39
C PHE A 190 -19.45 9.22 6.96
N LYS A 191 -19.19 9.67 8.19
CA LYS A 191 -17.89 9.52 8.86
C LYS A 191 -18.01 8.61 10.08
N LEU A 192 -17.20 7.56 10.12
CA LEU A 192 -16.95 6.75 11.30
C LEU A 192 -15.83 7.41 12.12
N THR A 193 -16.16 7.83 13.32
CA THR A 193 -15.22 8.49 14.25
C THR A 193 -14.79 7.57 15.38
N GLU A 194 -15.64 6.64 15.80
CA GLU A 194 -15.31 5.72 16.88
C GLU A 194 -14.42 4.57 16.41
N ILE A 195 -13.31 4.38 17.12
CA ILE A 195 -12.39 3.27 16.93
C ILE A 195 -12.91 2.05 17.69
N VAL A 196 -13.17 0.97 16.96
CA VAL A 196 -13.78 -0.28 17.45
C VAL A 196 -12.80 -1.45 17.50
N ARG A 197 -11.52 -1.21 17.22
CA ARG A 197 -10.47 -2.22 17.42
C ARG A 197 -10.35 -2.52 18.92
N GLN A 198 -9.95 -3.74 19.29
CA GLN A 198 -9.61 -4.15 20.68
C GLN A 198 -8.46 -3.32 21.32
N ALA A 199 -8.00 -2.28 20.62
CA ALA A 199 -6.79 -1.52 20.85
C ALA A 199 -7.10 -0.03 21.09
N LYS A 200 -8.28 0.33 21.63
CA LYS A 200 -8.66 1.72 21.95
C LYS A 200 -7.61 2.42 22.82
N ASP A 201 -6.78 1.64 23.53
CA ASP A 201 -5.68 2.08 24.39
C ASP A 201 -4.26 1.78 23.82
N SER A 202 -4.13 1.44 22.53
CA SER A 202 -2.81 1.17 21.93
C SER A 202 -2.12 2.46 21.48
N TYR A 203 -0.84 2.60 21.85
CA TYR A 203 0.06 3.66 21.38
C TYR A 203 0.09 3.80 19.85
N ILE A 204 -0.12 2.72 19.10
CA ILE A 204 -0.22 2.72 17.62
C ILE A 204 -1.36 3.63 17.18
N ILE A 205 -2.52 3.51 17.83
CA ILE A 205 -3.71 4.31 17.52
C ILE A 205 -3.49 5.74 17.97
N SER A 206 -2.95 5.96 19.16
CA SER A 206 -2.68 7.31 19.67
C SER A 206 -1.74 8.10 18.75
N ILE A 207 -0.67 7.47 18.25
CA ILE A 207 0.23 8.13 17.29
C ILE A 207 -0.45 8.32 15.94
N ALA A 208 -1.16 7.31 15.43
CA ALA A 208 -1.88 7.43 14.17
C ALA A 208 -2.89 8.60 14.20
N ASP A 209 -3.58 8.79 15.33
CA ASP A 209 -4.52 9.90 15.54
C ASP A 209 -3.81 11.26 15.59
N LYS A 210 -2.63 11.36 16.21
CA LYS A 210 -1.83 12.60 16.21
C LYS A 210 -1.35 12.95 14.80
N ILE A 211 -0.81 11.98 14.06
CA ILE A 211 -0.40 12.15 12.66
C ILE A 211 -1.60 12.57 11.81
N LYS A 212 -2.74 11.91 11.98
CA LYS A 212 -4.00 12.24 11.31
C LYS A 212 -4.40 13.69 11.58
N ASN A 213 -4.39 14.13 12.83
CA ASN A 213 -4.75 15.52 13.17
C ASN A 213 -3.83 16.53 12.48
N MET A 214 -2.55 16.20 12.28
CA MET A 214 -1.62 17.07 11.53
C MET A 214 -1.92 17.09 10.04
N ILE A 215 -2.32 15.96 9.46
CA ILE A 215 -2.78 15.87 8.06
C ILE A 215 -4.07 16.68 7.87
N GLU A 216 -5.07 16.50 8.74
CA GLU A 216 -6.38 17.16 8.62
C GLU A 216 -6.25 18.69 8.80
N ASN A 217 -5.43 19.15 9.76
CA ASN A 217 -5.24 20.57 10.05
C ASN A 217 -4.11 21.23 9.24
N LYS A 218 -3.39 20.46 8.41
CA LYS A 218 -2.18 20.89 7.70
C LYS A 218 -1.12 21.53 8.62
N SER A 219 -1.06 21.09 9.87
CA SER A 219 -0.20 21.64 10.92
C SER A 219 1.05 20.79 11.08
N TYR A 220 1.84 20.66 10.02
CA TYR A 220 3.00 19.77 10.01
C TYR A 220 4.22 20.39 10.70
N ILE A 221 4.96 19.56 11.43
CA ILE A 221 6.31 19.86 11.92
C ILE A 221 7.30 18.84 11.34
N PRO A 222 8.62 19.07 11.40
CA PRO A 222 9.61 18.06 11.02
C PRO A 222 9.33 16.69 11.67
N VAL A 223 9.46 15.60 10.90
CA VAL A 223 9.16 14.23 11.37
C VAL A 223 9.92 13.87 12.65
N MET A 224 11.17 14.32 12.76
CA MET A 224 11.98 14.18 13.97
C MET A 224 11.30 14.83 15.18
N GLU A 225 10.91 16.09 15.04
CA GLU A 225 10.27 16.86 16.11
C GLU A 225 8.94 16.23 16.54
N PHE A 226 8.20 15.67 15.59
CA PHE A 226 6.97 14.93 15.89
C PHE A 226 7.20 13.73 16.81
N PHE A 227 8.15 12.86 16.49
CA PHE A 227 8.41 11.69 17.34
C PHE A 227 9.07 12.07 18.67
N ASN A 228 9.76 13.21 18.74
CA ASN A 228 10.29 13.74 20.00
C ASN A 228 9.18 14.24 20.94
N GLN A 229 8.21 14.99 20.41
CA GLN A 229 7.06 15.48 21.19
C GLN A 229 6.06 14.39 21.54
N ASN A 230 6.12 13.25 20.84
CA ASN A 230 5.17 12.15 20.96
C ASN A 230 5.90 10.83 21.20
N PHE A 231 6.82 10.85 22.16
CA PHE A 231 7.55 9.67 22.62
C PHE A 231 6.64 8.74 23.43
N TYR A 232 6.74 7.43 23.17
CA TYR A 232 6.05 6.38 23.92
C TYR A 232 7.08 5.30 24.28
N ASP A 233 7.14 4.91 25.55
CA ASP A 233 8.09 3.91 26.05
C ASP A 233 7.87 2.52 25.42
N GLU A 234 6.64 2.24 24.96
CA GLU A 234 6.27 1.00 24.29
C GLU A 234 6.85 0.88 22.87
N ILE A 235 7.23 2.01 22.26
CA ILE A 235 7.83 2.02 20.92
C ILE A 235 9.32 1.86 21.05
N THR A 236 9.85 0.84 20.37
CA THR A 236 11.30 0.69 20.27
C THR A 236 11.82 1.57 19.15
N TYR A 237 12.65 2.54 19.52
CA TYR A 237 13.36 3.43 18.61
C TYR A 237 14.79 2.94 18.40
N PHE A 238 15.21 2.87 17.14
CA PHE A 238 16.54 2.50 16.73
C PHE A 238 17.20 3.71 16.08
N ASN A 239 18.49 3.91 16.38
CA ASN A 239 19.30 5.00 15.83
C ASN A 239 20.33 4.54 14.80
N ASN A 240 20.48 3.22 14.64
CA ASN A 240 21.36 2.59 13.67
C ASN A 240 20.67 1.35 13.07
N GLU A 241 21.05 1.04 11.83
CA GLU A 241 20.46 -0.04 11.04
C GLU A 241 20.75 -1.43 11.62
N LYS A 242 21.92 -1.61 12.25
CA LYS A 242 22.32 -2.89 12.83
C LYS A 242 21.37 -3.32 13.94
N ASP A 243 21.15 -2.47 14.95
CA ASP A 243 20.28 -2.80 16.07
C ASP A 243 18.83 -3.01 15.62
N PHE A 244 18.38 -2.23 14.62
CA PHE A 244 17.06 -2.37 14.01
C PHE A 244 16.87 -3.75 13.37
N LEU A 245 17.89 -4.25 12.68
CA LEU A 245 17.88 -5.57 12.07
C LEU A 245 18.11 -6.70 13.07
N ASP A 246 19.00 -6.52 14.05
CA ASP A 246 19.22 -7.50 15.12
C ASP A 246 17.91 -7.76 15.90
N ASP A 247 17.10 -6.72 16.16
CA ASP A 247 15.75 -6.88 16.72
C ASP A 247 14.79 -7.58 15.72
N PHE A 248 14.87 -7.26 14.43
CA PHE A 248 14.08 -7.95 13.40
C PHE A 248 14.36 -9.46 13.37
N TYR A 249 15.58 -9.92 13.70
CA TYR A 249 15.94 -11.34 13.73
C TYR A 249 15.84 -11.99 15.13
N LYS A 250 15.36 -11.26 16.14
CA LYS A 250 15.48 -11.62 17.57
C LYS A 250 14.92 -13.00 17.94
N ASN A 251 13.86 -13.44 17.28
CA ASN A 251 13.20 -14.71 17.57
C ASN A 251 13.68 -15.82 16.63
N GLU A 252 13.78 -17.06 17.12
CA GLU A 252 14.33 -18.21 16.37
C GLU A 252 13.67 -18.44 14.99
N LYS A 253 12.36 -18.20 14.88
CA LYS A 253 11.58 -18.36 13.64
C LYS A 253 11.04 -17.04 13.14
N TRP A 254 11.81 -15.96 13.28
CA TRP A 254 11.44 -14.60 12.86
C TRP A 254 10.91 -14.52 11.42
N TYR A 255 11.40 -15.38 10.51
CA TYR A 255 11.00 -15.42 9.11
C TYR A 255 9.59 -15.98 8.87
N LEU A 256 8.96 -16.61 9.87
CA LEU A 256 7.56 -17.05 9.84
C LEU A 256 6.61 -16.04 10.50
N GLU A 257 7.15 -14.99 11.13
CA GLU A 257 6.34 -13.99 11.80
C GLU A 257 5.67 -13.05 10.80
N ASN A 258 4.46 -12.62 11.12
CA ASN A 258 3.72 -11.67 10.30
C ASN A 258 4.26 -10.25 10.50
N LYS A 259 5.43 -9.95 9.92
CA LYS A 259 6.09 -8.65 10.06
C LYS A 259 6.71 -8.16 8.75
N ILE A 260 6.92 -6.86 8.66
CA ILE A 260 7.42 -6.22 7.44
C ILE A 260 8.33 -5.03 7.76
N ILE A 261 9.38 -4.83 6.96
CA ILE A 261 10.14 -3.59 6.94
C ILE A 261 9.48 -2.60 5.96
N ALA A 262 8.99 -1.48 6.46
CA ALA A 262 8.37 -0.41 5.70
C ALA A 262 9.39 0.70 5.43
N THR A 263 9.67 0.99 4.16
CA THR A 263 10.64 2.04 3.77
C THR A 263 10.02 3.02 2.78
N HIS A 264 10.70 4.13 2.52
CA HIS A 264 10.23 5.10 1.53
C HIS A 264 10.57 4.69 0.09
N THR A 265 11.83 4.29 -0.18
CA THR A 265 12.31 4.09 -1.55
C THR A 265 12.48 2.63 -1.93
N ASN A 266 12.33 2.29 -3.22
CA ASN A 266 12.62 0.94 -3.72
C ASN A 266 14.10 0.55 -3.52
N LYS A 267 15.03 1.52 -3.55
CA LYS A 267 16.44 1.28 -3.26
C LYS A 267 16.63 0.70 -1.86
N ASP A 268 15.94 1.28 -0.86
CA ASP A 268 16.02 0.80 0.52
C ASP A 268 15.31 -0.54 0.67
N VAL A 269 14.17 -0.73 -0.02
CA VAL A 269 13.51 -2.04 -0.09
C VAL A 269 14.48 -3.12 -0.56
N ASP A 270 15.19 -2.89 -1.67
CA ASP A 270 16.15 -3.85 -2.22
C ASP A 270 17.37 -4.05 -1.33
N ALA A 271 17.81 -3.01 -0.61
CA ALA A 271 18.90 -3.11 0.37
C ALA A 271 18.49 -3.99 1.56
N PHE A 272 17.38 -3.68 2.23
CA PHE A 272 16.88 -4.45 3.36
C PHE A 272 16.55 -5.88 2.98
N ASN A 273 15.86 -6.08 1.84
CA ASN A 273 15.55 -7.42 1.35
C ASN A 273 16.80 -8.29 1.15
N ARG A 274 17.87 -7.73 0.57
CA ARG A 274 19.14 -8.46 0.39
C ARG A 274 19.78 -8.81 1.72
N GLN A 275 19.82 -7.88 2.67
CA GLN A 275 20.40 -8.13 3.99
C GLN A 275 19.61 -9.19 4.77
N VAL A 276 18.29 -9.03 4.85
CA VAL A 276 17.39 -9.97 5.55
C VAL A 276 17.48 -11.37 4.93
N ARG A 277 17.48 -11.45 3.60
CA ARG A 277 17.67 -12.73 2.89
C ARG A 277 19.02 -13.36 3.20
N GLN A 278 20.10 -12.59 3.18
CA GLN A 278 21.43 -13.10 3.50
C GLN A 278 21.47 -13.67 4.93
N THR A 279 20.91 -12.95 5.90
CA THR A 279 20.83 -13.41 7.29
C THR A 279 20.02 -14.69 7.42
N TYR A 280 18.86 -14.77 6.76
CA TYR A 280 18.03 -15.98 6.74
C TYR A 280 18.82 -17.22 6.30
N TRP A 281 19.49 -17.13 5.16
CA TRP A 281 20.23 -18.27 4.63
C TRP A 281 21.51 -18.59 5.40
N ASN A 282 22.21 -17.58 5.93
CA ASN A 282 23.35 -17.80 6.83
C ASN A 282 22.95 -18.62 8.06
N GLN A 283 21.77 -18.36 8.64
CA GLN A 283 21.21 -19.14 9.76
C GLN A 283 20.85 -20.59 9.36
N GLN A 284 20.66 -20.86 8.06
CA GLN A 284 20.50 -22.20 7.49
C GLN A 284 21.82 -22.84 7.04
N ASN A 285 22.97 -22.28 7.44
CA ASN A 285 24.32 -22.70 7.05
C ASN A 285 24.59 -22.61 5.54
N ILE A 286 23.96 -21.66 4.85
CA ILE A 286 24.18 -21.36 3.43
C ILE A 286 24.75 -19.94 3.32
N TYR A 287 26.04 -19.84 3.01
CA TYR A 287 26.76 -18.56 3.00
C TYR A 287 26.94 -17.97 1.59
N GLU A 288 27.12 -18.83 0.59
CA GLU A 288 27.21 -18.43 -0.82
C GLU A 288 25.83 -18.45 -1.46
N LEU A 289 25.35 -17.27 -1.83
CA LEU A 289 24.01 -17.10 -2.38
C LEU A 289 24.05 -16.67 -3.83
N ASP A 290 23.41 -17.48 -4.65
CA ASP A 290 22.93 -17.06 -5.96
C ASP A 290 21.90 -15.93 -5.82
N THR A 291 21.72 -15.20 -6.92
CA THR A 291 20.69 -14.16 -7.04
C THR A 291 19.31 -14.67 -6.68
N LEU A 292 18.93 -15.88 -7.11
CA LEU A 292 17.67 -16.55 -6.76
C LEU A 292 17.94 -18.01 -6.38
N ARG A 293 17.22 -18.55 -5.39
CA ARG A 293 17.37 -19.92 -4.90
C ARG A 293 16.02 -20.56 -4.54
N VAL A 294 15.95 -21.89 -4.62
CA VAL A 294 14.83 -22.66 -4.08
C VAL A 294 14.58 -22.31 -2.62
N GLY A 295 13.32 -22.05 -2.27
CA GLY A 295 12.91 -21.61 -0.94
C GLY A 295 12.88 -20.09 -0.74
N ASP A 296 13.40 -19.30 -1.69
CA ASP A 296 13.19 -17.85 -1.65
C ASP A 296 11.71 -17.50 -1.83
N TRP A 297 11.29 -16.42 -1.17
CA TRP A 297 9.97 -15.83 -1.38
C TRP A 297 10.06 -14.55 -2.19
N LEU A 298 9.24 -14.46 -3.23
CA LEU A 298 9.19 -13.34 -4.15
C LEU A 298 7.79 -12.72 -4.20
N ARG A 299 7.73 -11.43 -4.43
CA ARG A 299 6.53 -10.66 -4.75
C ARG A 299 6.64 -10.10 -6.16
N PHE A 300 5.56 -10.22 -6.94
CA PHE A 300 5.45 -9.56 -8.23
C PHE A 300 5.19 -8.06 -8.06
N ASN A 301 6.01 -7.23 -8.68
CA ASN A 301 5.84 -5.78 -8.69
C ASN A 301 4.81 -5.30 -9.72
N ASP A 302 4.64 -6.09 -10.77
CA ASP A 302 3.71 -5.87 -11.88
C ASP A 302 3.01 -7.18 -12.21
N SER A 303 1.88 -7.11 -12.91
CA SER A 303 1.20 -8.34 -13.36
C SER A 303 2.03 -9.01 -14.45
N TYR A 304 2.29 -10.32 -14.32
CA TYR A 304 2.98 -11.09 -15.35
C TYR A 304 1.97 -11.82 -16.23
N SER A 305 1.94 -11.47 -17.52
CA SER A 305 0.99 -12.02 -18.48
C SER A 305 1.71 -12.63 -19.67
N VAL A 306 1.24 -13.79 -20.12
CA VAL A 306 1.77 -14.50 -21.29
C VAL A 306 0.64 -14.71 -22.27
N ASN A 307 0.81 -14.28 -23.52
CA ASN A 307 -0.19 -14.38 -24.59
C ASN A 307 -1.58 -13.82 -24.19
N GLY A 308 -1.59 -12.73 -23.42
CA GLY A 308 -2.82 -12.08 -22.95
C GLY A 308 -3.51 -12.77 -21.77
N VAL A 309 -2.91 -13.82 -21.21
CA VAL A 309 -3.38 -14.48 -19.98
C VAL A 309 -2.48 -14.04 -18.83
N THR A 310 -3.07 -13.39 -17.82
CA THR A 310 -2.35 -13.04 -16.59
C THR A 310 -2.11 -14.30 -15.77
N LEU A 311 -0.83 -14.59 -15.50
CA LEU A 311 -0.39 -15.77 -14.75
C LEU A 311 -0.15 -15.44 -13.28
N TYR A 312 0.38 -14.26 -13.03
CA TYR A 312 0.64 -13.75 -11.68
C TYR A 312 0.17 -12.31 -11.60
N HIS A 313 -0.49 -11.97 -10.51
CA HIS A 313 -1.03 -10.63 -10.27
C HIS A 313 -0.01 -9.73 -9.58
N ASN A 314 -0.13 -8.41 -9.78
CA ASN A 314 0.64 -7.44 -9.00
C ASN A 314 0.40 -7.63 -7.49
N GLY A 315 1.48 -7.75 -6.73
CA GLY A 315 1.49 -7.97 -5.28
C GLY A 315 1.35 -9.44 -4.87
N GLU A 316 1.20 -10.36 -5.83
CA GLU A 316 1.15 -11.79 -5.54
C GLU A 316 2.51 -12.28 -5.01
N GLU A 317 2.46 -13.07 -3.93
CA GLU A 317 3.63 -13.62 -3.26
C GLU A 317 3.74 -15.12 -3.55
N ILE A 318 4.95 -15.58 -3.87
CA ILE A 318 5.24 -16.98 -4.20
C ILE A 318 6.48 -17.45 -3.45
N GLU A 319 6.58 -18.77 -3.26
CA GLU A 319 7.80 -19.46 -2.86
C GLU A 319 8.41 -20.15 -4.09
N ILE A 320 9.72 -20.06 -4.28
CA ILE A 320 10.43 -20.73 -5.38
C ILE A 320 10.49 -22.24 -5.13
N GLU A 321 9.88 -23.03 -6.02
CA GLU A 321 9.97 -24.50 -6.04
C GLU A 321 11.21 -24.97 -6.80
N SER A 322 11.48 -24.38 -7.96
CA SER A 322 12.65 -24.70 -8.78
C SER A 322 13.13 -23.46 -9.52
N VAL A 323 14.43 -23.33 -9.70
CA VAL A 323 15.05 -22.20 -10.40
C VAL A 323 16.27 -22.67 -11.21
N VAL A 324 16.41 -22.16 -12.43
CA VAL A 324 17.52 -22.47 -13.33
C VAL A 324 18.04 -21.17 -13.95
N LYS A 325 19.37 -20.97 -13.92
CA LYS A 325 20.04 -19.85 -14.60
C LYS A 325 20.29 -20.23 -16.06
N LEU A 326 19.81 -19.40 -16.99
CA LEU A 326 19.87 -19.62 -18.43
C LEU A 326 20.42 -18.39 -19.15
N TYR A 327 21.03 -18.58 -20.31
CA TYR A 327 21.53 -17.50 -21.15
C TYR A 327 20.61 -17.26 -22.34
N HIS A 328 20.28 -16.01 -22.63
CA HIS A 328 19.49 -15.64 -23.79
C HIS A 328 20.39 -15.09 -24.89
N GLU A 329 20.70 -15.89 -25.91
CA GLU A 329 21.66 -15.53 -26.98
C GLU A 329 21.41 -14.17 -27.64
N ALA A 330 20.18 -13.90 -28.12
CA ALA A 330 19.90 -12.63 -28.82
C ALA A 330 19.99 -11.39 -27.90
N LEU A 331 19.56 -11.53 -26.64
CA LEU A 331 19.63 -10.47 -25.64
C LEU A 331 20.98 -10.42 -24.94
N GLN A 332 21.84 -11.43 -25.09
CA GLN A 332 23.15 -11.55 -24.45
C GLN A 332 23.10 -11.30 -22.93
N ILE A 333 22.04 -11.80 -22.29
CA ILE A 333 21.83 -11.67 -20.85
C ILE A 333 21.66 -13.03 -20.20
N TRP A 334 22.08 -13.14 -18.95
CA TRP A 334 21.63 -14.21 -18.09
C TRP A 334 20.28 -13.86 -17.48
N TYR A 335 19.45 -14.88 -17.33
CA TYR A 335 18.14 -14.79 -16.69
C TYR A 335 17.85 -16.06 -15.90
N TRP A 336 16.86 -15.98 -15.04
CA TRP A 336 16.39 -17.07 -14.21
C TRP A 336 15.03 -17.54 -14.71
N GLU A 337 14.90 -18.83 -14.97
CA GLU A 337 13.61 -19.48 -15.18
C GLU A 337 13.15 -20.08 -13.86
N VAL A 338 11.99 -19.64 -13.37
CA VAL A 338 11.50 -19.91 -12.02
C VAL A 338 10.14 -20.61 -12.10
N LYS A 339 9.94 -21.61 -11.24
CA LYS A 339 8.65 -22.26 -11.00
C LYS A 339 8.23 -21.98 -9.55
N ALA A 340 7.02 -21.45 -9.39
CA ALA A 340 6.44 -21.18 -8.08
C ALA A 340 5.80 -22.45 -7.48
N LYS A 341 6.00 -22.64 -6.17
CA LYS A 341 5.41 -23.72 -5.38
C LYS A 341 3.92 -23.51 -5.21
N ASN A 342 3.12 -24.56 -5.39
CA ASN A 342 1.66 -24.55 -5.20
C ASN A 342 0.93 -23.42 -5.96
N SER A 343 1.54 -22.80 -6.97
CA SER A 343 0.82 -21.79 -7.75
C SER A 343 -0.31 -22.48 -8.49
N ARG A 344 -1.49 -21.86 -8.55
CA ARG A 344 -2.66 -22.37 -9.28
C ARG A 344 -2.34 -22.75 -10.73
N HIS A 345 -1.23 -22.22 -11.24
CA HIS A 345 -0.82 -22.35 -12.61
C HIS A 345 0.27 -23.41 -12.84
N GLN A 346 1.07 -23.84 -11.86
CA GLN A 346 2.32 -24.62 -12.08
C GLN A 346 3.22 -24.03 -13.20
N GLN A 347 3.02 -22.76 -13.55
CA GLN A 347 3.60 -22.13 -14.73
C GLN A 347 4.92 -21.45 -14.38
N LYS A 348 5.86 -21.53 -15.33
CA LYS A 348 7.16 -20.90 -15.23
C LYS A 348 7.07 -19.40 -15.56
N PHE A 349 7.91 -18.61 -14.92
CA PHE A 349 8.14 -17.21 -15.29
C PHE A 349 9.65 -16.96 -15.36
N ARG A 350 10.04 -15.87 -16.04
CA ARG A 350 11.46 -15.52 -16.23
C ARG A 350 11.78 -14.24 -15.49
N VAL A 351 12.98 -14.13 -14.92
CA VAL A 351 13.46 -12.93 -14.24
C VAL A 351 14.85 -12.60 -14.78
N VAL A 352 15.09 -11.35 -15.19
CA VAL A 352 16.43 -10.94 -15.63
C VAL A 352 17.40 -11.02 -14.44
N ASP A 353 18.60 -11.55 -14.67
CA ASP A 353 19.62 -11.52 -13.64
C ASP A 353 20.03 -10.05 -13.36
N PRO A 354 20.05 -9.59 -12.10
CA PRO A 354 20.37 -8.22 -11.73
C PRO A 354 21.66 -7.67 -12.32
N ASP A 355 22.69 -8.51 -12.49
CA ASP A 355 23.97 -8.11 -13.08
C ASP A 355 23.81 -7.69 -14.56
N TYR A 356 22.74 -8.14 -15.21
CA TYR A 356 22.42 -7.89 -16.60
C TYR A 356 21.25 -6.93 -16.81
N LEU A 357 20.64 -6.39 -15.74
CA LEU A 357 19.53 -5.44 -15.85
C LEU A 357 19.90 -4.21 -16.67
N LYS A 358 21.13 -3.70 -16.52
CA LYS A 358 21.62 -2.56 -17.32
C LYS A 358 21.65 -2.91 -18.81
N VAL A 359 22.27 -4.03 -19.17
CA VAL A 359 22.38 -4.49 -20.57
C VAL A 359 20.99 -4.71 -21.18
N TYR A 360 20.08 -5.32 -20.42
CA TYR A 360 18.71 -5.55 -20.82
C TYR A 360 17.96 -4.23 -21.09
N ASN A 361 18.05 -3.27 -20.16
CA ASN A 361 17.41 -1.96 -20.29
C ASN A 361 18.00 -1.13 -21.44
N ASP A 362 19.31 -1.22 -21.69
CA ASP A 362 19.97 -0.58 -22.82
C ASP A 362 19.44 -1.16 -24.15
N LYS A 363 19.23 -2.48 -24.24
CA LYS A 363 18.64 -3.15 -25.41
C LYS A 363 17.19 -2.75 -25.63
N LEU A 364 16.37 -2.72 -24.58
CA LEU A 364 14.99 -2.21 -24.68
C LEU A 364 14.96 -0.76 -25.16
N SER A 365 15.84 0.08 -24.64
CA SER A 365 15.96 1.49 -25.03
C SER A 365 16.38 1.63 -26.50
N ALA A 366 17.30 0.79 -26.98
CA ALA A 366 17.68 0.74 -28.38
C ALA A 366 16.50 0.36 -29.29
N ILE A 367 15.72 -0.67 -28.95
CA ILE A 367 14.53 -1.07 -29.71
C ILE A 367 13.50 0.06 -29.74
N ALA A 368 13.23 0.69 -28.60
CA ALA A 368 12.32 1.83 -28.52
C ALA A 368 12.79 3.02 -29.37
N ASN A 369 14.10 3.30 -29.41
CA ASN A 369 14.66 4.38 -30.23
C ASN A 369 14.57 4.07 -31.73
N LEU A 370 14.75 2.82 -32.15
CA LEU A 370 14.49 2.39 -33.53
C LEU A 370 13.02 2.58 -33.88
N ALA A 371 12.11 2.16 -32.99
CA ALA A 371 10.67 2.31 -33.18
C ALA A 371 10.23 3.77 -33.37
N LYS A 372 10.81 4.69 -32.58
CA LYS A 372 10.53 6.14 -32.67
C LYS A 372 11.04 6.80 -33.95
N ARG A 373 12.09 6.25 -34.58
CA ARG A 373 12.70 6.81 -35.81
C ARG A 373 12.13 6.21 -37.10
N ALA A 374 11.63 4.98 -37.03
CA ALA A 374 11.08 4.27 -38.17
C ALA A 374 9.75 4.89 -38.62
N ILE A 375 9.43 4.75 -39.91
CA ILE A 375 8.13 5.13 -40.48
C ILE A 375 7.15 3.96 -40.44
N PHE A 376 5.87 4.25 -40.58
CA PHE A 376 4.84 3.22 -40.69
C PHE A 376 5.03 2.37 -41.96
N PRO A 377 4.90 1.03 -41.92
CA PRO A 377 4.50 0.17 -40.78
C PRO A 377 5.67 -0.41 -39.95
N GLU A 378 6.91 -0.03 -40.24
CA GLU A 378 8.10 -0.61 -39.60
C GLU A 378 8.19 -0.25 -38.11
N ASN A 379 7.83 0.99 -37.74
CA ASN A 379 7.71 1.43 -36.35
C ASN A 379 6.85 0.46 -35.51
N LYS A 380 5.74 0.00 -36.08
CA LYS A 380 4.79 -0.92 -35.46
C LYS A 380 5.42 -2.26 -35.12
N ASN A 381 6.30 -2.75 -35.99
CA ASN A 381 7.01 -4.00 -35.77
C ASN A 381 8.04 -3.85 -34.66
N PHE A 382 8.79 -2.74 -34.62
CA PHE A 382 9.72 -2.49 -33.52
C PHE A 382 9.03 -2.35 -32.17
N TRP A 383 7.87 -1.68 -32.11
CA TRP A 383 7.10 -1.62 -30.87
C TRP A 383 6.58 -3.00 -30.44
N LYS A 384 6.15 -3.85 -31.37
CA LYS A 384 5.80 -5.25 -31.04
C LYS A 384 6.98 -5.99 -30.42
N ILE A 385 8.17 -5.88 -31.03
CA ILE A 385 9.40 -6.48 -30.51
C ILE A 385 9.71 -5.95 -29.10
N PHE A 386 9.60 -4.63 -28.89
CA PHE A 386 9.82 -3.99 -27.60
C PHE A 386 8.92 -4.58 -26.51
N PHE A 387 7.60 -4.60 -26.72
CA PHE A 387 6.66 -5.10 -25.73
C PHE A 387 6.81 -6.61 -25.48
N GLN A 388 7.00 -7.42 -26.54
CA GLN A 388 7.26 -8.85 -26.38
C GLN A 388 8.56 -9.13 -25.61
N THR A 389 9.61 -8.33 -25.84
CA THR A 389 10.88 -8.46 -25.12
C THR A 389 10.71 -8.06 -23.66
N ARG A 390 10.02 -6.94 -23.40
CA ARG A 390 9.73 -6.43 -22.06
C ARG A 390 8.93 -7.45 -21.23
N ASP A 391 7.83 -7.93 -21.80
CA ASP A 391 6.85 -8.79 -21.12
C ASP A 391 7.34 -10.24 -20.96
N MET A 392 8.46 -10.60 -21.61
CA MET A 392 9.09 -11.90 -21.43
C MET A 392 9.58 -12.11 -19.99
N PHE A 393 9.95 -11.04 -19.29
CA PHE A 393 10.51 -11.09 -17.95
C PHE A 393 9.61 -10.43 -16.91
N ALA A 394 9.39 -11.14 -15.81
CA ALA A 394 8.68 -10.65 -14.64
C ALA A 394 9.55 -9.68 -13.84
N ASN A 395 8.91 -8.63 -13.33
CA ASN A 395 9.47 -7.72 -12.34
C ASN A 395 9.10 -8.23 -10.94
N VAL A 396 10.10 -8.68 -10.19
CA VAL A 396 9.90 -9.29 -8.87
C VAL A 396 10.85 -8.67 -7.84
N GLN A 397 10.46 -8.72 -6.57
CA GLN A 397 11.26 -8.32 -5.42
C GLN A 397 11.11 -9.37 -4.30
N TYR A 398 12.05 -9.41 -3.35
CA TYR A 398 11.87 -10.21 -2.13
C TYR A 398 10.79 -9.60 -1.22
N ILE A 399 10.29 -10.40 -0.27
CA ILE A 399 9.07 -10.07 0.49
C ILE A 399 9.31 -9.37 1.85
N PHE A 400 10.53 -9.36 2.37
CA PHE A 400 10.82 -8.92 3.75
C PHE A 400 10.66 -7.41 3.95
N ALA A 401 10.88 -6.63 2.90
CA ALA A 401 10.73 -5.18 2.88
C ALA A 401 9.78 -4.74 1.76
N SER A 402 9.15 -3.58 1.96
CA SER A 402 8.27 -2.95 0.98
C SER A 402 8.23 -1.45 1.16
N THR A 403 7.94 -0.73 0.08
CA THR A 403 7.67 0.71 0.18
C THR A 403 6.37 0.93 0.95
N MET A 404 6.32 1.98 1.76
CA MET A 404 5.14 2.37 2.54
C MET A 404 3.89 2.53 1.65
N HIS A 405 4.06 3.02 0.42
CA HIS A 405 3.01 3.09 -0.60
C HIS A 405 2.35 1.74 -0.88
N LYS A 406 3.16 0.70 -1.15
CA LYS A 406 2.66 -0.65 -1.48
C LYS A 406 2.02 -1.37 -0.28
N LEU A 407 2.14 -0.82 0.92
CA LEU A 407 1.58 -1.44 2.13
C LEU A 407 0.09 -1.12 2.34
N GLN A 408 -0.48 -0.13 1.66
CA GLN A 408 -1.91 0.19 1.79
C GLN A 408 -2.79 -1.06 1.52
N GLY A 409 -3.84 -1.22 2.32
CA GLY A 409 -4.69 -2.42 2.29
C GLY A 409 -4.07 -3.70 2.87
N SER A 410 -2.83 -3.65 3.37
CA SER A 410 -2.21 -4.76 4.11
C SER A 410 -2.39 -4.61 5.63
N THR A 411 -2.18 -5.69 6.38
CA THR A 411 -2.09 -5.67 7.84
C THR A 411 -1.02 -6.67 8.29
N TYR A 412 -0.16 -6.25 9.21
CA TYR A 412 0.90 -7.06 9.80
C TYR A 412 0.76 -7.07 11.32
N ASP A 413 1.33 -8.07 11.98
CA ASP A 413 1.42 -8.09 13.44
C ASP A 413 2.39 -7.01 13.90
N GLN A 414 3.54 -6.91 13.25
CA GLN A 414 4.58 -5.93 13.56
C GLN A 414 5.04 -5.17 12.31
N CYS A 415 5.23 -3.87 12.43
CA CYS A 415 5.82 -3.06 11.36
C CYS A 415 7.13 -2.42 11.82
N TYR A 416 8.18 -2.66 11.06
CA TYR A 416 9.52 -2.09 11.23
C TYR A 416 9.67 -0.92 10.26
N ILE A 417 9.54 0.31 10.77
CA ILE A 417 9.38 1.52 9.97
C ILE A 417 10.72 2.25 9.88
N ASN A 418 11.31 2.27 8.68
CA ASN A 418 12.50 3.07 8.40
C ASN A 418 12.12 4.50 8.01
N LEU A 419 12.40 5.43 8.91
CA LEU A 419 12.22 6.87 8.73
C LEU A 419 13.53 7.63 8.49
N PHE A 420 14.68 6.97 8.53
CA PHE A 420 16.00 7.61 8.49
C PHE A 420 16.16 8.56 7.29
N ASP A 421 15.91 8.06 6.08
CA ASP A 421 15.97 8.86 4.86
C ASP A 421 14.71 9.67 4.60
N LEU A 422 13.54 9.16 5.01
CA LEU A 422 12.26 9.84 4.81
C LEU A 422 12.21 11.17 5.59
N ALA A 423 12.75 11.21 6.80
CA ALA A 423 12.76 12.41 7.63
C ALA A 423 13.54 13.56 6.94
N LYS A 424 14.66 13.24 6.28
CA LYS A 424 15.61 14.22 5.73
C LYS A 424 15.41 14.54 4.24
N ASN A 425 14.56 13.80 3.54
CA ASN A 425 14.38 14.01 2.10
C ASN A 425 13.59 15.31 1.78
N ARG A 426 13.54 15.68 0.49
CA ARG A 426 12.89 16.89 -0.02
C ARG A 426 11.37 16.75 -0.27
N MET A 427 10.77 15.63 0.11
CA MET A 427 9.34 15.41 -0.05
C MET A 427 8.52 16.39 0.80
N SER A 428 7.30 16.69 0.35
CA SER A 428 6.36 17.50 1.12
C SER A 428 6.09 16.88 2.49
N LEU A 429 5.83 17.72 3.50
CA LEU A 429 5.47 17.19 4.82
C LEU A 429 4.14 16.42 4.77
N ASP A 430 3.17 16.83 3.96
CA ASP A 430 1.90 16.08 3.81
C ASP A 430 2.16 14.64 3.34
N ASP A 431 2.93 14.45 2.27
CA ASP A 431 3.25 13.12 1.76
C ASP A 431 4.04 12.29 2.79
N LYS A 432 5.00 12.90 3.49
CA LYS A 432 5.73 12.23 4.59
C LYS A 432 4.78 11.75 5.67
N TYR A 433 3.87 12.60 6.15
CA TYR A 433 2.94 12.24 7.21
C TYR A 433 1.93 11.18 6.75
N ARG A 434 1.44 11.25 5.50
CA ARG A 434 0.60 10.19 4.92
C ARG A 434 1.32 8.86 4.78
N LEU A 435 2.59 8.87 4.38
CA LEU A 435 3.42 7.66 4.32
C LEU A 435 3.59 7.02 5.71
N ILE A 436 3.90 7.84 6.71
CA ILE A 436 4.05 7.40 8.10
C ILE A 436 2.71 6.90 8.64
N TYR A 437 1.61 7.61 8.39
CA TYR A 437 0.26 7.19 8.76
C TYR A 437 -0.08 5.83 8.17
N VAL A 438 0.17 5.63 6.88
CA VAL A 438 -0.04 4.33 6.22
C VAL A 438 0.79 3.26 6.93
N ALA A 439 2.10 3.47 7.11
CA ALA A 439 3.01 2.50 7.73
C ALA A 439 2.57 2.10 9.15
N ILE A 440 2.28 3.07 10.01
CA ILE A 440 1.85 2.85 11.40
C ILE A 440 0.52 2.10 11.45
N THR A 441 -0.45 2.52 10.62
CA THR A 441 -1.79 1.90 10.61
C THR A 441 -1.81 0.48 10.03
N ARG A 442 -0.71 -0.02 9.46
CA ARG A 442 -0.62 -1.43 9.04
C ARG A 442 -0.34 -2.38 10.20
N ALA A 443 0.23 -1.88 11.30
CA ALA A 443 0.53 -2.70 12.45
C ALA A 443 -0.75 -3.03 13.24
N SER A 444 -0.81 -4.26 13.74
CA SER A 444 -1.89 -4.73 14.60
C SER A 444 -1.50 -4.95 16.04
N LYS A 445 -0.21 -5.22 16.31
CA LYS A 445 0.31 -5.49 17.65
C LYS A 445 1.44 -4.55 18.04
N ASP A 446 2.42 -4.31 17.16
CA ASP A 446 3.61 -3.53 17.50
C ASP A 446 4.18 -2.70 16.33
N ILE A 447 4.84 -1.58 16.64
CA ILE A 447 5.65 -0.78 15.71
C ILE A 447 7.05 -0.55 16.25
N LYS A 448 8.03 -0.61 15.35
CA LYS A 448 9.45 -0.39 15.60
C LYS A 448 9.91 0.72 14.68
N ILE A 449 10.64 1.72 15.18
CA ILE A 449 10.98 2.91 14.38
C ILE A 449 12.49 3.06 14.27
N PHE A 450 13.02 3.02 13.06
CA PHE A 450 14.40 3.41 12.78
C PHE A 450 14.43 4.85 12.30
N ILE A 451 15.05 5.72 13.09
CA ILE A 451 15.14 7.16 12.81
C ILE A 451 16.50 7.68 13.33
N SER A 452 17.13 8.66 12.66
CA SER A 452 18.47 9.08 13.10
C SER A 452 18.44 9.58 14.54
N LYS A 453 19.49 9.29 15.32
CA LYS A 453 19.60 9.72 16.72
C LYS A 453 19.27 11.22 16.83
N LEU A 454 18.51 11.54 17.88
CA LEU A 454 18.54 12.85 18.51
C LEU A 454 20.01 13.25 18.70
N ASP A 455 20.40 14.43 18.21
CA ASP A 455 21.52 15.11 18.86
C ASP A 455 21.00 15.43 20.27
N GLU A 456 21.48 14.69 21.27
CA GLU A 456 21.20 14.94 22.69
C GLU A 456 21.55 16.39 23.06
N GLU A 457 22.48 17.02 22.32
CA GLU A 457 22.84 18.44 22.43
C GLU A 457 21.65 19.40 22.20
N LEU A 458 20.65 19.05 21.38
CA LEU A 458 19.50 19.93 21.10
C LEU A 458 18.42 19.90 22.19
N ILE A 459 18.36 18.82 23.00
CA ILE A 459 17.43 18.74 24.14
C ILE A 459 18.02 19.52 25.34
N GLU A 460 19.34 19.48 25.54
CA GLU A 460 20.00 20.32 26.56
C GLU A 460 19.99 21.81 26.16
N PHE A 461 20.15 22.14 24.87
CA PHE A 461 20.11 23.54 24.41
C PHE A 461 18.77 24.25 24.69
N ASN A 462 17.66 23.53 24.62
CA ASN A 462 16.34 24.10 24.88
C ASN A 462 16.01 24.24 26.38
N ASN A 463 16.82 23.67 27.27
CA ASN A 463 16.69 23.74 28.73
C ASN A 463 17.85 24.49 29.40
N LEU A 464 18.77 25.07 28.61
CA LEU A 464 19.87 25.89 29.11
C LEU A 464 19.33 27.26 29.51
N ASP A 465 19.31 27.51 30.83
CA ASP A 465 19.19 28.85 31.39
C ASP A 465 20.45 29.63 31.01
N THR A 466 20.36 30.36 29.89
CA THR A 466 21.48 31.11 29.31
C THR A 466 22.03 32.14 30.26
N ASP A 467 21.18 32.71 31.12
CA ASP A 467 21.59 33.72 32.10
C ASP A 467 22.52 33.09 33.15
N LYS A 468 22.16 31.90 33.64
CA LYS A 468 22.98 31.15 34.60
C LYS A 468 24.30 30.65 33.99
N TYR A 469 24.32 30.33 32.70
CA TYR A 469 25.54 29.93 31.98
C TYR A 469 26.51 31.11 31.82
N PHE A 470 26.01 32.29 31.44
CA PHE A 470 26.83 33.49 31.32
C PHE A 470 27.29 34.00 32.69
N GLU A 471 26.45 33.98 33.73
CA GLU A 471 26.88 34.31 35.10
C GLU A 471 28.02 33.42 35.60
N ASN A 472 27.99 32.12 35.28
CA ASN A 472 29.06 31.20 35.65
C ASN A 472 30.36 31.48 34.87
N MET A 473 30.28 31.80 33.58
CA MET A 473 31.46 32.19 32.79
C MET A 473 32.06 33.50 33.29
N ASP A 474 31.22 34.51 33.58
CA ASP A 474 31.68 35.78 34.13
C ASP A 474 32.33 35.59 35.51
N PHE A 475 31.76 34.74 36.37
CA PHE A 475 32.34 34.38 37.66
C PHE A 475 33.70 33.67 37.52
N ILE A 476 33.83 32.73 36.57
CA ILE A 476 35.09 32.03 36.31
C ILE A 476 36.15 33.02 35.79
N LEU A 477 35.79 33.90 34.85
CA LEU A 477 36.71 34.90 34.29
C LEU A 477 37.18 35.92 35.33
N LEU A 478 36.27 36.41 36.18
CA LEU A 478 36.59 37.33 37.27
C LEU A 478 37.57 36.72 38.29
N ASN A 479 37.38 35.45 38.65
CA ASN A 479 38.27 34.76 39.59
C ASN A 479 39.63 34.40 38.96
N THR A 480 39.65 34.10 37.66
CA THR A 480 40.91 33.81 36.95
C THR A 480 41.78 35.06 36.82
N LEU A 481 41.17 36.24 36.62
CA LEU A 481 41.87 37.53 36.56
C LEU A 481 42.34 38.04 37.94
N GLN A 482 41.73 37.59 39.05
CA GLN A 482 42.22 37.90 40.40
C GLN A 482 43.47 37.11 40.79
N LEU A 483 43.67 35.92 40.22
CA LEU A 483 44.85 35.08 40.47
C LEU A 483 46.13 35.60 39.81
N GLU A 484 46.05 36.54 38.86
CA GLU A 484 47.22 37.17 38.24
C GLU A 484 47.71 38.46 38.94
N LYS A 485 47.06 38.88 40.04
CA LYS A 485 47.41 40.11 40.80
C LYS A 485 47.85 39.89 42.25
N LEU A 486 48.16 38.65 42.64
CA LEU A 486 48.80 38.28 43.91
C LEU A 486 50.09 37.51 43.60
#